data_AF-A0AAW9YR80-F1
#
_entry.id   AF-A0AAW9YR80-F1
#
_cell.length_a   1.000
_cell.length_b   1.000
_cell.length_c   1.000
_cell.angle_alpha   90.00
_cell.angle_beta   90.00
_cell.angle_gamma   90.00
#
_symmetry.space_group_name_H-M   'P 1'
#
loop_
_entity.id
_entity.type
_entity.pdbx_description
1 polymer ?
#
loop_
_entity_poly.entity_id
_entity_poly.type
_entity_poly.pdbx_seq_one_letter_code
_entity_poly.pdbx_strand_id
1 'polypeptide(L)'
;LTNLHIYKVPDPSQLTDSYDFNAAEYQDLAQNFYQNGSIYTNANGQLEINFGAIDGPYVVVMDSKFDPTLGSELTTRATLNATDYYGKSSSFYFDNGFTVETSTGSGDGTAQTYRLGDYVWEDANQNGVQDAGETPIPNVVVTLKDSQGTILDTAVTDEYGNYLFSGLPNGDYTVEFVTPDGYTPTVVNAGGNDATDSDGGTVPVTINGADNLTIDSGFYKPAPEPTPVPAKYNLGDYVWNDSNHDGIQNSNEVGIEGVVVTLTKPDGSIVTTTTNASGKYVFNDLENGDYTVTFTTPDGFEPTLTNVGDNRLDSNGITTTASINNADNMTVDSGFFKPTINPTPVPAKYNLGDYVWNDSNHDGIQNSNEVGIEGVVVTLTKPDGSIVTTTTDASGKYVFNDLENGDYTVTFTTPDGFEPTLTNVGDNRLDSNGITTTASINNADNMTVDSGFYQPTPEPNPNPTPEPTPEPKPNPTPEPNPNPTPEPKPNPTPEPNPNPTPEPNPNPTPEPKPNPTPEPNPNPTPEPNPNPAPEPNPNPTPGSTSVHTTSKQPTPMPTHASTISSSQEKSGKSNALPDTGKETTHTGIIGTLFAALGTLFIFGRRKRSNIK
;
A
#
# COMPACT_ATOMS: atom_id res chain seq x y z
N LEU A 1 -76.21 -0.53 -66.26
CA LEU A 1 -77.53 0.15 -66.35
C LEU A 1 -77.22 1.63 -66.55
N THR A 2 -77.75 2.19 -67.63
CA THR A 2 -77.60 3.60 -67.97
C THR A 2 -78.97 4.25 -67.87
N ASN A 3 -79.08 5.34 -67.13
CA ASN A 3 -80.28 6.17 -67.09
C ASN A 3 -80.06 7.41 -67.98
N LEU A 4 -81.15 7.95 -68.52
CA LEU A 4 -81.12 9.13 -69.37
C LEU A 4 -82.19 10.10 -68.86
N HIS A 5 -81.80 11.36 -68.68
CA HIS A 5 -82.67 12.44 -68.26
C HIS A 5 -82.59 13.59 -69.29
N ILE A 6 -83.74 14.21 -69.59
CA ILE A 6 -83.84 15.25 -70.63
C ILE A 6 -84.65 16.43 -70.09
N TYR A 7 -84.04 17.61 -70.04
CA TYR A 7 -84.65 18.82 -69.49
C TYR A 7 -84.72 19.90 -70.59
N LYS A 8 -85.89 20.51 -70.82
CA LYS A 8 -85.98 21.72 -71.65
C LYS A 8 -85.67 22.94 -70.78
N VAL A 9 -84.74 23.79 -71.22
CA VAL A 9 -84.35 25.00 -70.47
C VAL A 9 -85.00 26.24 -71.14
N PRO A 10 -85.97 26.91 -70.48
CA PRO A 10 -86.72 28.00 -71.11
C PRO A 10 -85.91 29.30 -71.30
N ASP A 11 -85.00 29.61 -70.37
CA ASP A 11 -84.11 30.77 -70.43
C ASP A 11 -82.66 30.30 -70.63
N PRO A 12 -82.04 30.55 -71.81
CA PRO A 12 -80.66 30.14 -72.08
C PRO A 12 -79.62 30.70 -71.10
N SER A 13 -79.92 31.76 -70.35
CA SER A 13 -79.02 32.33 -69.32
C SER A 13 -78.87 31.45 -68.07
N GLN A 14 -79.74 30.45 -67.91
CA GLN A 14 -79.65 29.44 -66.85
C GLN A 14 -78.61 28.33 -67.15
N LEU A 15 -77.99 28.34 -68.34
CA LEU A 15 -76.91 27.44 -68.70
C LEU A 15 -75.55 28.05 -68.31
N THR A 16 -74.72 27.26 -67.65
CA THR A 16 -73.36 27.66 -67.24
C THR A 16 -72.30 26.97 -68.10
N ASP A 17 -71.20 27.67 -68.41
CA ASP A 17 -70.05 27.10 -69.12
C ASP A 17 -69.35 25.98 -68.31
N SER A 18 -69.62 25.89 -67.00
CA SER A 18 -69.14 24.82 -66.12
C SER A 18 -69.94 23.52 -66.21
N TYR A 19 -71.00 23.46 -67.03
CA TYR A 19 -71.96 22.35 -67.09
C TYR A 19 -72.66 22.05 -65.75
N ASP A 20 -72.62 23.00 -64.81
CA ASP A 20 -73.35 22.91 -63.54
C ASP A 20 -74.83 23.25 -63.80
N PHE A 21 -75.72 22.32 -63.44
CA PHE A 21 -77.13 22.36 -63.79
C PHE A 21 -77.98 21.75 -62.67
N ASN A 22 -78.77 22.59 -62.01
CA ASN A 22 -79.68 22.14 -60.96
C ASN A 22 -80.92 21.45 -61.57
N ALA A 23 -80.79 20.16 -61.86
CA ALA A 23 -81.85 19.35 -62.46
C ALA A 23 -83.17 19.31 -61.65
N ALA A 24 -83.14 19.64 -60.35
CA ALA A 24 -84.33 19.67 -59.50
C ALA A 24 -85.30 20.82 -59.83
N GLU A 25 -84.86 21.84 -60.57
CA GLU A 25 -85.70 22.98 -61.00
C GLU A 25 -86.49 22.71 -62.30
N TYR A 26 -86.25 21.58 -62.97
CA TYR A 26 -86.81 21.28 -64.28
C TYR A 26 -87.54 19.93 -64.30
N GLN A 27 -88.59 19.84 -65.13
CA GLN A 27 -89.26 18.56 -65.37
C GLN A 27 -88.38 17.68 -66.27
N ASP A 28 -88.08 16.46 -65.82
CA ASP A 28 -87.50 15.43 -66.68
C ASP A 28 -88.53 14.94 -67.71
N LEU A 29 -88.16 15.06 -68.98
CA LEU A 29 -88.95 14.72 -70.16
C LEU A 29 -88.53 13.38 -70.78
N ALA A 30 -87.47 12.72 -70.29
CA ALA A 30 -86.94 11.50 -70.91
C ALA A 30 -88.02 10.42 -71.11
N GLN A 31 -88.90 10.22 -70.12
CA GLN A 31 -90.00 9.27 -70.23
C GLN A 31 -91.01 9.61 -71.35
N ASN A 32 -91.23 10.90 -71.65
CA ASN A 32 -92.07 11.35 -72.75
C ASN A 32 -91.41 11.05 -74.11
N PHE A 33 -90.09 11.25 -74.20
CA PHE A 33 -89.27 10.94 -75.37
C PHE A 33 -89.14 9.42 -75.61
N TYR A 34 -89.19 8.59 -74.58
CA TYR A 34 -89.30 7.14 -74.73
C TYR A 34 -90.69 6.74 -75.24
N GLN A 35 -91.76 7.29 -74.67
CA GLN A 35 -93.15 6.95 -75.04
C GLN A 35 -93.52 7.34 -76.47
N ASN A 36 -92.99 8.45 -76.98
CA ASN A 36 -93.25 8.90 -78.36
C ASN A 36 -92.27 8.30 -79.39
N GLY A 37 -91.37 7.41 -78.98
CA GLY A 37 -90.38 6.76 -79.87
C GLY A 37 -89.22 7.64 -80.32
N SER A 38 -88.99 8.79 -79.67
CA SER A 38 -87.91 9.72 -80.02
C SER A 38 -86.54 9.29 -79.48
N ILE A 39 -86.48 8.42 -78.47
CA ILE A 39 -85.24 7.77 -78.03
C ILE A 39 -85.22 6.35 -78.58
N TYR A 40 -84.16 6.00 -79.29
CA TYR A 40 -83.92 4.64 -79.81
C TYR A 40 -82.42 4.37 -79.95
N THR A 41 -82.05 3.09 -80.02
CA THR A 41 -80.69 2.68 -80.38
C THR A 41 -80.61 2.45 -81.88
N ASN A 42 -79.65 3.08 -82.57
CA ASN A 42 -79.45 2.92 -84.00
C ASN A 42 -78.79 1.57 -84.36
N ALA A 43 -78.68 1.26 -85.64
CA ALA A 43 -78.09 0.01 -86.13
C ALA A 43 -76.60 -0.18 -85.75
N ASN A 44 -75.89 0.89 -85.35
CA ASN A 44 -74.51 0.86 -84.89
C ASN A 44 -74.39 0.72 -83.35
N GLY A 45 -75.50 0.53 -82.64
CA GLY A 45 -75.53 0.42 -81.18
C GLY A 45 -75.47 1.76 -80.43
N GLN A 46 -75.55 2.89 -81.13
CA GLN A 46 -75.51 4.22 -80.51
C GLN A 46 -76.92 4.65 -80.07
N LEU A 47 -77.02 5.28 -78.90
CA LEU A 47 -78.25 5.89 -78.41
C LEU A 47 -78.51 7.21 -79.16
N GLU A 48 -79.62 7.30 -79.87
CA GLU A 48 -80.07 8.51 -80.56
C GLU A 48 -81.28 9.12 -79.85
N ILE A 49 -81.34 10.45 -79.87
CA ILE A 49 -82.44 11.25 -79.30
C ILE A 49 -82.91 12.23 -80.38
N ASN A 50 -84.12 12.02 -80.90
CA ASN A 50 -84.72 12.89 -81.90
C ASN A 50 -85.54 14.00 -81.22
N PHE A 51 -84.97 15.20 -81.15
CA PHE A 51 -85.66 16.36 -80.60
C PHE A 51 -86.69 17.00 -81.56
N GLY A 52 -86.75 16.57 -82.82
CA GLY A 52 -87.57 17.22 -83.84
C GLY A 52 -87.15 18.67 -84.10
N ALA A 53 -88.13 19.55 -84.31
CA ALA A 53 -87.89 20.99 -84.42
C ALA A 53 -87.78 21.61 -83.01
N ILE A 54 -86.63 22.20 -82.71
CA ILE A 54 -86.36 22.89 -81.43
C ILE A 54 -86.22 24.40 -81.61
N ASP A 55 -86.71 25.12 -80.61
CA ASP A 55 -86.73 26.58 -80.51
C ASP A 55 -85.93 27.12 -79.30
N GLY A 56 -85.42 26.22 -78.45
CA GLY A 56 -84.65 26.53 -77.25
C GLY A 56 -83.79 25.35 -76.81
N PRO A 57 -82.87 25.56 -75.85
CA PRO A 57 -81.91 24.56 -75.44
C PRO A 57 -82.52 23.42 -74.61
N TYR A 58 -81.82 22.28 -74.64
CA TYR A 58 -82.08 21.11 -73.81
C TYR A 58 -80.79 20.69 -73.11
N VAL A 59 -80.91 20.23 -71.86
CA VAL A 59 -79.85 19.54 -71.13
C VAL A 59 -80.16 18.05 -71.15
N VAL A 60 -79.16 17.24 -71.49
CA VAL A 60 -79.24 15.78 -71.48
C VAL A 60 -78.22 15.26 -70.48
N VAL A 61 -78.69 14.53 -69.47
CA VAL A 61 -77.84 13.89 -68.45
C VAL A 61 -77.88 12.38 -68.67
N MET A 62 -76.72 11.73 -68.62
CA MET A 62 -76.56 10.30 -68.88
C MET A 62 -75.80 9.66 -67.72
N ASP A 63 -76.53 9.08 -66.79
CA ASP A 63 -75.93 8.37 -65.66
C ASP A 63 -75.60 6.93 -66.09
N SER A 64 -74.33 6.54 -66.07
CA SER A 64 -73.92 5.17 -66.37
C SER A 64 -72.98 4.60 -65.32
N LYS A 65 -72.92 3.27 -65.24
CA LYS A 65 -71.96 2.57 -64.39
C LYS A 65 -70.67 2.33 -65.16
N PHE A 66 -69.56 2.80 -64.62
CA PHE A 66 -68.23 2.40 -65.05
C PHE A 66 -67.96 0.92 -64.71
N ASP A 67 -67.25 0.22 -65.59
CA ASP A 67 -66.76 -1.13 -65.35
C ASP A 67 -65.24 -1.07 -65.07
N PRO A 68 -64.81 -1.26 -63.81
CA PRO A 68 -63.40 -1.14 -63.42
C PRO A 68 -62.51 -2.29 -63.93
N THR A 69 -63.08 -3.29 -64.62
CA THR A 69 -62.29 -4.37 -65.24
C THR A 69 -61.80 -4.01 -66.65
N LEU A 70 -62.30 -2.92 -67.24
CA LEU A 70 -61.87 -2.44 -68.55
C LEU A 70 -60.63 -1.55 -68.40
N GLY A 71 -59.46 -2.08 -68.79
CA GLY A 71 -58.17 -1.37 -68.74
C GLY A 71 -57.95 -0.30 -69.83
N SER A 72 -59.02 0.24 -70.42
CA SER A 72 -58.97 1.28 -71.46
C SER A 72 -59.64 2.56 -70.95
N GLU A 73 -59.07 3.72 -71.28
CA GLU A 73 -59.67 5.03 -70.98
C GLU A 73 -61.13 5.10 -71.48
N LEU A 74 -62.03 5.62 -70.66
CA LEU A 74 -63.43 5.75 -71.03
C LEU A 74 -63.65 7.05 -71.78
N THR A 75 -63.92 6.97 -73.08
CA THR A 75 -64.33 8.12 -73.90
C THR A 75 -65.82 8.08 -74.23
N THR A 76 -66.57 9.13 -73.92
CA THR A 76 -67.95 9.32 -74.38
C THR A 76 -68.02 10.43 -75.42
N ARG A 77 -68.68 10.16 -76.56
CA ARG A 77 -68.92 11.14 -77.63
C ARG A 77 -70.41 11.46 -77.71
N ALA A 78 -70.76 12.73 -77.54
CA ALA A 78 -72.06 13.26 -77.93
C ALA A 78 -71.97 13.87 -79.33
N THR A 79 -73.03 13.76 -80.16
CA THR A 79 -73.08 14.39 -81.48
C THR A 79 -74.49 14.93 -81.74
N LEU A 80 -74.60 16.24 -81.93
CA LEU A 80 -75.81 16.93 -82.33
C LEU A 80 -75.80 17.16 -83.85
N ASN A 81 -76.80 16.60 -84.53
CA ASN A 81 -77.07 16.88 -85.94
C ASN A 81 -78.34 17.73 -86.04
N ALA A 82 -78.25 18.91 -86.63
CA ALA A 82 -79.38 19.85 -86.77
C ALA A 82 -79.45 20.39 -88.20
N THR A 83 -80.66 20.72 -88.67
CA THR A 83 -80.88 21.37 -89.97
C THR A 83 -81.63 22.67 -89.75
N ASP A 84 -81.11 23.78 -90.29
CA ASP A 84 -81.71 25.10 -90.12
C ASP A 84 -82.93 25.32 -91.04
N TYR A 85 -83.61 26.46 -90.86
CA TYR A 85 -84.77 26.87 -91.65
C TYR A 85 -84.49 26.94 -93.17
N TYR A 86 -83.24 27.15 -93.58
CA TYR A 86 -82.83 27.21 -94.98
C TYR A 86 -82.47 25.82 -95.56
N GLY A 87 -82.66 24.75 -94.79
CA GLY A 87 -82.34 23.39 -95.18
C GLY A 87 -80.85 23.04 -95.08
N LYS A 88 -80.05 23.86 -94.38
CA LYS A 88 -78.62 23.61 -94.20
C LYS A 88 -78.38 22.77 -92.95
N SER A 89 -77.88 21.56 -93.13
CA SER A 89 -77.46 20.70 -92.02
C SER A 89 -76.11 21.13 -91.44
N SER A 90 -75.98 21.02 -90.11
CA SER A 90 -74.75 21.22 -89.34
C SER A 90 -74.61 20.08 -88.33
N SER A 91 -73.36 19.72 -88.00
CA SER A 91 -73.05 18.70 -87.00
C SER A 91 -72.04 19.26 -86.01
N PHE A 92 -72.29 19.04 -84.72
CA PHE A 92 -71.42 19.41 -83.61
C PHE A 92 -71.19 18.18 -82.75
N TYR A 93 -69.96 17.95 -82.30
CA TYR A 93 -69.64 16.85 -81.39
C TYR A 93 -68.82 17.34 -80.21
N PHE A 94 -68.93 16.61 -79.10
CA PHE A 94 -68.14 16.82 -77.89
C PHE A 94 -67.70 15.47 -77.35
N ASP A 95 -66.43 15.40 -76.95
CA ASP A 95 -65.82 14.21 -76.37
C ASP A 95 -65.47 14.49 -74.92
N ASN A 96 -65.88 13.60 -74.01
CA ASN A 96 -65.40 13.58 -72.63
C ASN A 96 -64.55 12.32 -72.44
N GLY A 97 -63.31 12.49 -71.97
CA GLY A 97 -62.42 11.40 -71.61
C GLY A 97 -62.28 11.30 -70.09
N PHE A 98 -62.36 10.09 -69.56
CA PHE A 98 -62.02 9.77 -68.19
C PHE A 98 -60.78 8.86 -68.20
N THR A 99 -59.63 9.43 -67.83
CA THR A 99 -58.41 8.65 -67.60
C THR A 99 -58.53 7.95 -66.24
N VAL A 100 -58.28 6.63 -66.23
CA VAL A 100 -58.34 5.80 -65.04
C VAL A 100 -56.91 5.50 -64.61
N GLU A 101 -56.39 6.28 -63.67
CA GLU A 101 -55.09 6.03 -63.06
C GLU A 101 -55.23 4.99 -61.94
N THR A 102 -54.57 3.84 -62.08
CA THR A 102 -54.50 2.84 -61.01
C THR A 102 -53.27 3.08 -60.13
N SER A 103 -53.48 3.31 -58.83
CA SER A 103 -52.39 3.33 -57.86
C SER A 103 -51.89 1.92 -57.55
N THR A 104 -50.58 1.73 -57.51
CA THR A 104 -49.94 0.45 -57.13
C THR A 104 -49.82 0.29 -55.61
N GLY A 105 -50.73 0.88 -54.83
CA GLY A 105 -50.83 0.65 -53.39
C GLY A 105 -51.07 -0.84 -53.12
N SER A 106 -50.02 -1.54 -52.70
CA SER A 106 -49.98 -3.01 -52.61
C SER A 106 -50.74 -3.53 -51.39
N GLY A 107 -52.08 -3.51 -51.47
CA GLY A 107 -52.92 -4.44 -50.71
C GLY A 107 -52.84 -5.85 -51.32
N ASP A 108 -51.63 -6.38 -51.51
CA ASP A 108 -51.35 -7.60 -52.27
C ASP A 108 -51.40 -8.89 -51.42
N GLY A 109 -51.47 -8.75 -50.09
CA GLY A 109 -51.56 -9.86 -49.15
C GLY A 109 -50.24 -10.29 -48.53
N THR A 110 -49.14 -9.53 -48.66
CA THR A 110 -48.00 -9.72 -47.75
C THR A 110 -48.44 -9.49 -46.31
N ALA A 111 -48.15 -10.44 -45.42
CA ALA A 111 -48.42 -10.27 -43.98
C ALA A 111 -47.68 -9.03 -43.47
N GLN A 112 -48.36 -8.21 -42.65
CA GLN A 112 -47.74 -7.01 -42.08
C GLN A 112 -46.55 -7.43 -41.21
N THR A 113 -45.40 -6.82 -41.48
CA THR A 113 -44.16 -7.02 -40.75
C THR A 113 -43.79 -5.79 -39.94
N TYR A 114 -43.01 -6.01 -38.89
CA TYR A 114 -42.66 -5.04 -37.87
C TYR A 114 -41.15 -5.04 -37.65
N ARG A 115 -40.72 -4.15 -36.75
CA ARG A 115 -39.35 -3.94 -36.34
C ARG A 115 -39.19 -4.22 -34.85
N LEU A 116 -37.99 -4.66 -34.49
CA LEU A 116 -37.57 -4.80 -33.10
C LEU A 116 -36.18 -4.21 -32.93
N GLY A 117 -35.96 -3.45 -31.85
CA GLY A 117 -34.63 -3.01 -31.46
C GLY A 117 -34.68 -1.82 -30.52
N ASP A 118 -33.80 -0.87 -30.82
CA ASP A 118 -33.50 0.40 -30.15
C ASP A 118 -32.03 0.44 -29.68
N TYR A 119 -31.70 0.37 -28.39
CA TYR A 119 -30.46 0.98 -27.85
C TYR A 119 -29.66 0.13 -26.84
N VAL A 120 -28.34 0.36 -26.78
CA VAL A 120 -27.41 -0.26 -25.82
C VAL A 120 -26.40 0.76 -25.31
N TRP A 121 -26.24 0.87 -23.98
CA TRP A 121 -25.52 2.00 -23.38
C TRP A 121 -24.69 1.68 -22.13
N GLU A 122 -23.77 2.61 -21.83
CA GLU A 122 -22.98 2.65 -20.61
C GLU A 122 -23.76 3.40 -19.52
N ASP A 123 -24.46 2.65 -18.68
CA ASP A 123 -25.08 3.12 -17.43
C ASP A 123 -23.96 3.43 -16.43
N ALA A 124 -23.45 4.66 -16.50
CA ALA A 124 -22.31 5.09 -15.71
C ALA A 124 -22.66 5.25 -14.22
N ASN A 125 -23.95 5.37 -13.90
CA ASN A 125 -24.44 5.64 -12.56
C ASN A 125 -25.08 4.41 -11.85
N GLN A 126 -25.26 3.31 -12.60
CA GLN A 126 -25.72 1.98 -12.18
C GLN A 126 -27.17 1.96 -11.68
N ASN A 127 -28.04 2.81 -12.25
CA ASN A 127 -29.45 2.89 -11.83
C ASN A 127 -30.42 2.06 -12.68
N GLY A 128 -29.99 1.57 -13.84
CA GLY A 128 -30.81 0.79 -14.79
C GLY A 128 -31.67 1.58 -15.76
N VAL A 129 -31.45 2.88 -15.88
CA VAL A 129 -32.24 3.83 -16.70
C VAL A 129 -31.31 4.62 -17.62
N GLN A 130 -31.74 4.86 -18.84
CA GLN A 130 -31.03 5.66 -19.84
C GLN A 130 -31.02 7.14 -19.44
N ASP A 131 -29.92 7.61 -18.85
CA ASP A 131 -29.79 8.99 -18.38
C ASP A 131 -29.14 9.94 -19.41
N ALA A 132 -29.50 11.23 -19.32
CA ALA A 132 -28.99 12.25 -20.23
C ALA A 132 -27.48 12.50 -20.02
N GLY A 133 -26.67 12.08 -21.00
CA GLY A 133 -25.21 12.20 -20.98
C GLY A 133 -24.49 10.87 -20.81
N GLU A 134 -25.22 9.77 -20.65
CA GLU A 134 -24.67 8.42 -20.73
C GLU A 134 -24.25 8.07 -22.17
N THR A 135 -23.28 7.17 -22.30
CA THR A 135 -22.57 6.94 -23.57
C THR A 135 -23.10 5.67 -24.25
N PRO A 136 -23.42 5.68 -25.54
CA PRO A 136 -23.79 4.47 -26.27
C PRO A 136 -22.63 3.45 -26.31
N ILE A 137 -22.95 2.15 -26.32
CA ILE A 137 -21.93 1.10 -26.50
C ILE A 137 -22.03 0.51 -27.92
N PRO A 138 -21.03 0.77 -28.79
CA PRO A 138 -20.98 0.20 -30.13
C PRO A 138 -20.40 -1.22 -30.12
N ASN A 139 -20.66 -1.96 -31.20
CA ASN A 139 -20.16 -3.33 -31.46
C ASN A 139 -20.69 -4.42 -30.52
N VAL A 140 -21.80 -4.18 -29.83
CA VAL A 140 -22.50 -5.21 -29.03
C VAL A 140 -23.25 -6.14 -29.96
N VAL A 141 -22.99 -7.44 -29.87
CA VAL A 141 -23.69 -8.44 -30.67
C VAL A 141 -25.06 -8.73 -30.04
N VAL A 142 -26.11 -8.59 -30.83
CA VAL A 142 -27.49 -8.86 -30.44
C VAL A 142 -28.05 -9.99 -31.31
N THR A 143 -28.62 -11.02 -30.70
CA THR A 143 -29.13 -12.21 -31.41
C THR A 143 -30.65 -12.28 -31.29
N LEU A 144 -31.34 -12.42 -32.42
CA LEU A 144 -32.79 -12.67 -32.45
C LEU A 144 -33.06 -14.17 -32.62
N LYS A 145 -33.92 -14.72 -31.76
CA LYS A 145 -34.38 -16.11 -31.80
C LYS A 145 -35.90 -16.22 -31.92
N ASP A 146 -36.36 -17.30 -32.54
CA ASP A 146 -37.78 -17.68 -32.52
C ASP A 146 -38.19 -18.29 -31.16
N SER A 147 -39.49 -18.56 -30.99
CA SER A 147 -40.06 -19.20 -29.79
C SER A 147 -39.58 -20.63 -29.53
N GLN A 148 -38.82 -21.25 -30.44
CA GLN A 148 -38.18 -22.56 -30.27
C GLN A 148 -36.67 -22.44 -29.95
N GLY A 149 -36.14 -21.21 -29.89
CA GLY A 149 -34.73 -20.92 -29.63
C GLY A 149 -33.84 -20.96 -30.88
N THR A 150 -34.41 -21.10 -32.08
CA THR A 150 -33.67 -21.04 -33.35
C THR A 150 -33.23 -19.60 -33.61
N ILE A 151 -31.94 -19.39 -33.89
CA ILE A 151 -31.43 -18.07 -34.31
C ILE A 151 -32.03 -17.73 -35.68
N LEU A 152 -32.72 -16.58 -35.76
CA LEU A 152 -33.28 -16.03 -36.97
C LEU A 152 -32.31 -15.03 -37.62
N ASP A 153 -31.71 -14.16 -36.81
CA ASP A 153 -30.82 -13.09 -37.28
C ASP A 153 -29.87 -12.61 -36.15
N THR A 154 -28.83 -11.86 -36.52
CA THR A 154 -27.88 -11.23 -35.60
C THR A 154 -27.57 -9.81 -36.03
N ALA A 155 -27.74 -8.85 -35.13
CA ALA A 155 -27.36 -7.46 -35.30
C ALA A 155 -26.09 -7.13 -34.49
N VAL A 156 -25.48 -5.99 -34.80
CA VAL A 156 -24.35 -5.42 -34.07
C VAL A 156 -24.65 -3.95 -33.86
N THR A 157 -24.51 -3.43 -32.63
CA THR A 157 -24.84 -2.03 -32.34
C THR A 157 -23.90 -1.07 -33.07
N ASP A 158 -24.47 0.02 -33.59
CA ASP A 158 -23.73 1.04 -34.35
C ASP A 158 -22.92 1.99 -33.46
N GLU A 159 -22.25 3.00 -34.05
CA GLU A 159 -21.45 3.98 -33.29
C GLU A 159 -22.26 4.80 -32.27
N TYR A 160 -23.58 4.80 -32.39
CA TYR A 160 -24.54 5.41 -31.49
C TYR A 160 -25.32 4.37 -30.68
N GLY A 161 -24.82 3.13 -30.56
CA GLY A 161 -25.40 2.09 -29.70
C GLY A 161 -26.69 1.47 -30.24
N ASN A 162 -27.18 1.86 -31.42
CA ASN A 162 -28.47 1.40 -31.92
C ASN A 162 -28.37 0.05 -32.61
N TYR A 163 -29.43 -0.76 -32.53
CA TYR A 163 -29.60 -1.96 -33.34
C TYR A 163 -31.06 -2.10 -33.82
N LEU A 164 -31.26 -2.86 -34.92
CA LEU A 164 -32.59 -3.03 -35.51
C LEU A 164 -32.72 -4.34 -36.29
N PHE A 165 -33.70 -5.16 -35.90
CA PHE A 165 -34.27 -6.22 -36.71
C PHE A 165 -35.52 -5.70 -37.44
N SER A 166 -35.75 -6.14 -38.68
CA SER A 166 -36.86 -5.68 -39.51
C SER A 166 -37.45 -6.81 -40.35
N GLY A 167 -38.69 -6.65 -40.82
CA GLY A 167 -39.36 -7.70 -41.60
C GLY A 167 -39.95 -8.82 -40.72
N LEU A 168 -40.10 -8.59 -39.42
CA LEU A 168 -40.58 -9.60 -38.47
C LEU A 168 -42.11 -9.72 -38.52
N PRO A 169 -42.71 -10.90 -38.74
CA PRO A 169 -44.15 -11.08 -38.56
C PRO A 169 -44.55 -11.02 -37.07
N ASN A 170 -45.86 -10.94 -36.80
CA ASN A 170 -46.38 -11.14 -35.44
C ASN A 170 -45.95 -12.50 -34.88
N GLY A 171 -45.53 -12.55 -33.62
CA GLY A 171 -45.05 -13.77 -32.97
C GLY A 171 -44.25 -13.50 -31.70
N ASP A 172 -43.87 -14.58 -31.04
CA ASP A 172 -42.99 -14.56 -29.86
C ASP A 172 -41.54 -14.82 -30.27
N TYR A 173 -40.65 -13.98 -29.77
CA TYR A 173 -39.21 -13.99 -30.04
C TYR A 173 -38.42 -13.94 -28.74
N THR A 174 -37.10 -14.12 -28.83
CA THR A 174 -36.17 -13.82 -27.75
C THR A 174 -34.97 -13.06 -28.29
N VAL A 175 -34.60 -11.99 -27.60
CA VAL A 175 -33.45 -11.15 -27.92
C VAL A 175 -32.36 -11.44 -26.89
N GLU A 176 -31.13 -11.65 -27.33
CA GLU A 176 -29.99 -11.94 -26.45
C GLU A 176 -28.83 -11.00 -26.76
N PHE A 177 -28.39 -10.25 -25.75
CA PHE A 177 -27.29 -9.31 -25.82
C PHE A 177 -26.01 -9.95 -25.27
N VAL A 178 -24.92 -9.92 -26.04
CA VAL A 178 -23.60 -10.35 -25.56
C VAL A 178 -23.03 -9.26 -24.64
N THR A 179 -22.77 -9.58 -23.37
CA THR A 179 -22.11 -8.65 -22.44
C THR A 179 -20.75 -8.20 -23.00
N PRO A 180 -20.50 -6.88 -23.19
CA PRO A 180 -19.24 -6.40 -23.76
C PRO A 180 -18.04 -6.64 -22.83
N ASP A 181 -16.86 -6.86 -23.42
CA ASP A 181 -15.63 -7.09 -22.64
C ASP A 181 -15.32 -5.92 -21.69
N GLY A 182 -15.13 -6.24 -20.41
CA GLY A 182 -14.86 -5.25 -19.35
C GLY A 182 -16.08 -4.54 -18.79
N TYR A 183 -17.30 -4.91 -19.22
CA TYR A 183 -18.55 -4.41 -18.68
C TYR A 183 -19.30 -5.46 -17.85
N THR A 184 -20.30 -5.02 -17.09
CA THR A 184 -21.25 -5.84 -16.32
C THR A 184 -22.68 -5.34 -16.62
N PRO A 185 -23.69 -6.22 -16.80
CA PRO A 185 -25.07 -5.77 -17.00
C PRO A 185 -25.58 -4.96 -15.80
N THR A 186 -26.36 -3.92 -16.06
CA THR A 186 -26.95 -3.08 -15.01
C THR A 186 -28.24 -3.65 -14.41
N VAL A 187 -28.89 -2.89 -13.53
CA VAL A 187 -30.20 -3.20 -12.95
C VAL A 187 -31.26 -3.26 -14.04
N VAL A 188 -32.05 -4.35 -14.06
CA VAL A 188 -33.11 -4.53 -15.07
C VAL A 188 -34.45 -3.95 -14.64
N ASN A 189 -35.26 -3.49 -15.60
CA ASN A 189 -36.64 -3.00 -15.42
C ASN A 189 -36.74 -1.87 -14.36
N ALA A 190 -35.78 -0.94 -14.38
CA ALA A 190 -35.68 0.16 -13.41
C ALA A 190 -36.47 1.41 -13.86
N GLY A 191 -36.69 2.38 -12.97
CA GLY A 191 -37.38 3.64 -13.30
C GLY A 191 -38.88 3.53 -13.62
N GLY A 192 -39.37 2.38 -14.10
CA GLY A 192 -40.77 2.13 -14.43
C GLY A 192 -41.22 2.69 -15.79
N ASN A 193 -40.28 2.96 -16.70
CA ASN A 193 -40.55 3.37 -18.07
C ASN A 193 -39.77 2.48 -19.04
N ASP A 194 -40.47 1.48 -19.55
CA ASP A 194 -40.06 0.46 -20.54
C ASP A 194 -39.20 1.03 -21.68
N ALA A 195 -39.56 2.21 -22.21
CA ALA A 195 -38.83 2.86 -23.31
C ALA A 195 -37.52 3.57 -22.91
N THR A 196 -37.00 3.32 -21.70
CA THR A 196 -35.77 3.94 -21.16
C THR A 196 -35.07 3.07 -20.12
N ASP A 197 -35.55 1.86 -19.83
CA ASP A 197 -34.92 0.99 -18.83
C ASP A 197 -34.08 -0.10 -19.50
N SER A 198 -33.50 -1.01 -18.71
CA SER A 198 -32.72 -2.14 -19.24
C SER A 198 -33.54 -3.41 -19.11
N ASP A 199 -33.84 -4.09 -20.22
CA ASP A 199 -34.40 -5.44 -20.18
C ASP A 199 -33.38 -6.48 -19.71
N GLY A 200 -32.09 -6.18 -19.91
CA GLY A 200 -30.95 -7.03 -19.55
C GLY A 200 -30.46 -7.90 -20.71
N GLY A 201 -29.80 -9.01 -20.39
CA GLY A 201 -29.06 -9.81 -21.37
C GLY A 201 -29.89 -10.82 -22.19
N THR A 202 -31.12 -11.15 -21.78
CA THR A 202 -31.98 -12.11 -22.51
C THR A 202 -33.46 -11.79 -22.28
N VAL A 203 -34.14 -11.38 -23.35
CA VAL A 203 -35.44 -10.71 -23.29
C VAL A 203 -36.48 -11.46 -24.13
N PRO A 204 -37.53 -12.03 -23.53
CA PRO A 204 -38.66 -12.58 -24.27
C PRO A 204 -39.59 -11.45 -24.73
N VAL A 205 -40.00 -11.45 -25.99
CA VAL A 205 -40.74 -10.32 -26.59
C VAL A 205 -41.79 -10.81 -27.59
N THR A 206 -42.99 -10.22 -27.52
CA THR A 206 -44.11 -10.54 -28.42
C THR A 206 -44.40 -9.37 -29.34
N ILE A 207 -44.31 -9.59 -30.65
CA ILE A 207 -44.74 -8.63 -31.67
C ILE A 207 -46.21 -8.88 -32.00
N ASN A 208 -47.06 -7.87 -31.83
CA ASN A 208 -48.50 -7.97 -32.10
C ASN A 208 -49.09 -6.65 -32.63
N GLY A 209 -48.97 -6.41 -33.94
CA GLY A 209 -49.63 -5.30 -34.62
C GLY A 209 -48.87 -3.96 -34.59
N ALA A 210 -47.71 -3.91 -33.96
CA ALA A 210 -46.84 -2.74 -33.87
C ALA A 210 -45.36 -3.12 -33.80
N ASP A 211 -44.49 -2.18 -34.15
CA ASP A 211 -43.06 -2.27 -33.85
C ASP A 211 -42.84 -2.23 -32.33
N ASN A 212 -41.79 -2.90 -31.86
CA ASN A 212 -41.31 -2.78 -30.48
C ASN A 212 -39.90 -2.17 -30.50
N LEU A 213 -39.78 -0.91 -30.07
CA LEU A 213 -38.54 -0.16 -29.93
C LEU A 213 -38.40 0.27 -28.47
N THR A 214 -38.46 -0.71 -27.57
CA THR A 214 -38.22 -0.58 -26.12
C THR A 214 -37.39 -1.76 -25.60
N ILE A 215 -36.61 -2.41 -26.48
CA ILE A 215 -35.80 -3.58 -26.11
C ILE A 215 -34.35 -3.14 -26.00
N ASP A 216 -33.95 -2.80 -24.78
CA ASP A 216 -32.73 -2.06 -24.49
C ASP A 216 -31.83 -2.80 -23.47
N SER A 217 -30.53 -2.52 -23.50
CA SER A 217 -29.58 -3.18 -22.59
C SER A 217 -28.52 -2.23 -22.05
N GLY A 218 -28.55 -2.00 -20.73
CA GLY A 218 -27.60 -1.15 -20.03
C GLY A 218 -26.45 -1.96 -19.41
N PHE A 219 -25.24 -1.40 -19.46
CA PHE A 219 -24.04 -2.00 -18.90
C PHE A 219 -23.17 -0.97 -18.20
N TYR A 220 -22.39 -1.36 -17.19
CA TYR A 220 -21.45 -0.48 -16.51
C TYR A 220 -20.05 -1.09 -16.44
N LYS A 221 -19.01 -0.25 -16.32
CA LYS A 221 -17.65 -0.71 -16.02
C LYS A 221 -17.48 -0.83 -14.50
N PRO A 222 -17.19 -2.02 -13.94
CA PRO A 222 -16.88 -2.14 -12.52
C PRO A 222 -15.61 -1.34 -12.19
N ALA A 223 -15.64 -0.60 -11.08
CA ALA A 223 -14.47 0.10 -10.58
C ALA A 223 -13.38 -0.92 -10.18
N PRO A 224 -12.09 -0.62 -10.38
CA PRO A 224 -11.02 -1.46 -9.87
C PRO A 224 -11.07 -1.47 -8.34
N GLU A 225 -11.30 -2.65 -7.75
CA GLU A 225 -11.25 -2.85 -6.30
C GLU A 225 -9.93 -2.30 -5.74
N PRO A 226 -9.97 -1.44 -4.69
CA PRO A 226 -8.75 -0.93 -4.09
C PRO A 226 -7.98 -2.08 -3.44
N THR A 227 -6.79 -2.39 -3.97
CA THR A 227 -5.92 -3.39 -3.35
C THR A 227 -5.56 -2.94 -1.93
N PRO A 228 -5.88 -3.73 -0.88
CA PRO A 228 -5.59 -3.35 0.49
C PRO A 228 -4.07 -3.29 0.70
N VAL A 229 -3.56 -2.10 1.00
CA VAL A 229 -2.16 -1.92 1.41
C VAL A 229 -2.02 -2.53 2.81
N PRO A 230 -1.13 -3.52 3.03
CA PRO A 230 -0.95 -4.10 4.36
C PRO A 230 -0.44 -3.04 5.33
N ALA A 231 -1.10 -2.94 6.49
CA ALA A 231 -0.69 -2.05 7.56
C ALA A 231 0.73 -2.39 8.06
N LYS A 232 1.45 -1.37 8.49
CA LYS A 232 2.86 -1.45 8.90
C LYS A 232 3.02 -1.01 10.36
N TYR A 233 3.98 -1.62 11.04
CA TYR A 233 4.20 -1.50 12.49
C TYR A 233 5.70 -1.48 12.82
N ASN A 234 6.01 -1.15 14.07
CA ASN A 234 7.37 -1.03 14.59
C ASN A 234 7.71 -2.12 15.62
N LEU A 235 9.01 -2.45 15.73
CA LEU A 235 9.51 -3.44 16.69
C LEU A 235 10.85 -3.02 17.29
N GLY A 236 10.98 -3.06 18.62
CA GLY A 236 12.24 -2.88 19.33
C GLY A 236 12.04 -2.56 20.81
N ASP A 237 13.02 -1.90 21.42
CA ASP A 237 12.88 -0.78 22.37
C ASP A 237 14.29 -0.43 22.89
N TYR A 238 14.85 -1.17 23.85
CA TYR A 238 16.03 -0.78 24.65
C TYR A 238 17.10 -1.87 24.84
N VAL A 239 18.34 -1.42 25.02
CA VAL A 239 19.47 -2.24 25.48
C VAL A 239 20.24 -1.46 26.55
N TRP A 240 20.53 -2.08 27.70
CA TRP A 240 21.04 -1.35 28.87
C TRP A 240 22.12 -2.07 29.68
N ASN A 241 22.84 -1.25 30.45
CA ASN A 241 23.81 -1.68 31.45
C ASN A 241 23.08 -1.98 32.76
N ASP A 242 22.60 -3.21 32.89
CA ASP A 242 22.11 -3.78 34.14
C ASP A 242 23.26 -3.75 35.16
N SER A 243 23.14 -2.87 36.16
CA SER A 243 24.21 -2.57 37.10
C SER A 243 24.04 -3.31 38.44
N ASN A 244 22.89 -3.95 38.65
CA ASN A 244 22.58 -4.71 39.87
C ASN A 244 22.45 -6.23 39.61
N HIS A 245 22.42 -6.62 38.33
CA HIS A 245 22.33 -7.96 37.76
C HIS A 245 20.99 -8.67 38.05
N ASP A 246 19.90 -7.91 38.19
CA ASP A 246 18.55 -8.44 38.49
C ASP A 246 17.72 -8.79 37.24
N GLY A 247 18.12 -8.33 36.06
CA GLY A 247 17.44 -8.58 34.78
C GLY A 247 16.26 -7.67 34.46
N ILE A 248 16.01 -6.66 35.30
CA ILE A 248 14.91 -5.70 35.20
C ILE A 248 15.49 -4.32 34.87
N GLN A 249 14.99 -3.67 33.82
CA GLN A 249 15.32 -2.29 33.47
C GLN A 249 14.92 -1.33 34.60
N ASN A 250 15.91 -0.84 35.34
CA ASN A 250 15.70 0.14 36.42
C ASN A 250 15.83 1.58 35.89
N SER A 251 15.11 2.55 36.49
CA SER A 251 15.11 3.96 36.03
C SER A 251 16.47 4.69 36.15
N ASN A 252 17.42 4.13 36.90
CA ASN A 252 18.78 4.62 37.08
C ASN A 252 19.79 3.95 36.13
N GLU A 253 19.36 3.06 35.25
CA GLU A 253 20.24 2.28 34.38
C GLU A 253 20.36 2.88 32.99
N VAL A 254 21.61 2.97 32.54
CA VAL A 254 21.98 3.65 31.31
C VAL A 254 21.91 2.70 30.13
N GLY A 255 21.39 3.19 29.01
CA GLY A 255 21.42 2.47 27.75
C GLY A 255 22.86 2.21 27.26
N ILE A 256 23.05 1.15 26.49
CA ILE A 256 24.34 0.84 25.85
C ILE A 256 24.26 1.24 24.37
N GLU A 257 25.16 2.12 23.94
CA GLU A 257 25.28 2.56 22.55
C GLU A 257 26.02 1.54 21.68
N GLY A 258 25.66 1.48 20.39
CA GLY A 258 26.40 0.74 19.37
C GLY A 258 26.18 -0.77 19.37
N VAL A 259 25.23 -1.28 20.16
CA VAL A 259 24.89 -2.71 20.20
C VAL A 259 24.19 -3.09 18.91
N VAL A 260 24.78 -4.02 18.15
CA VAL A 260 24.20 -4.52 16.90
C VAL A 260 23.02 -5.42 17.21
N VAL A 261 21.85 -5.04 16.72
CA VAL A 261 20.61 -5.80 16.81
C VAL A 261 20.23 -6.31 15.42
N THR A 262 19.91 -7.60 15.33
CA THR A 262 19.64 -8.33 14.09
C THR A 262 18.21 -8.85 14.11
N LEU A 263 17.39 -8.42 13.15
CA LEU A 263 16.03 -8.90 12.92
C LEU A 263 16.04 -9.92 11.78
N THR A 264 15.61 -11.15 12.06
CA THR A 264 15.24 -12.14 11.04
C THR A 264 13.73 -12.08 10.85
N LYS A 265 13.30 -11.83 9.61
CA LYS A 265 11.89 -11.73 9.21
C LYS A 265 11.27 -13.12 8.97
N PRO A 266 9.92 -13.22 8.91
CA PRO A 266 9.23 -14.47 8.58
C PRO A 266 9.69 -15.16 7.28
N ASP A 267 10.17 -14.39 6.30
CA ASP A 267 10.68 -14.89 5.02
C ASP A 267 12.15 -15.38 5.08
N GLY A 268 12.79 -15.28 6.25
CA GLY A 268 14.20 -15.61 6.47
C GLY A 268 15.18 -14.50 6.06
N SER A 269 14.71 -13.35 5.55
CA SER A 269 15.56 -12.20 5.28
C SER A 269 16.00 -11.52 6.58
N ILE A 270 17.19 -10.91 6.56
CA ILE A 270 17.83 -10.32 7.74
C ILE A 270 18.03 -8.83 7.54
N VAL A 271 17.71 -8.04 8.58
CA VAL A 271 18.00 -6.60 8.69
C VAL A 271 18.76 -6.36 9.98
N THR A 272 19.67 -5.39 10.00
CA THR A 272 20.40 -4.99 11.21
C THR A 272 20.21 -3.52 11.51
N THR A 273 20.31 -3.16 12.78
CA THR A 273 20.38 -1.79 13.28
C THR A 273 21.35 -1.76 14.47
N THR A 274 21.67 -0.56 14.97
CA THR A 274 22.48 -0.38 16.18
C THR A 274 21.74 0.50 17.18
N THR A 275 21.88 0.20 18.46
CA THR A 275 21.35 1.07 19.52
C THR A 275 22.04 2.44 19.51
N ASN A 276 21.28 3.48 19.80
CA ASN A 276 21.78 4.86 19.85
C ASN A 276 22.46 5.19 21.21
N ALA A 277 22.93 6.43 21.38
CA ALA A 277 23.53 6.94 22.63
C ALA A 277 22.66 6.78 23.89
N SER A 278 21.35 6.56 23.75
CA SER A 278 20.43 6.26 24.85
C SER A 278 20.12 4.78 24.99
N GLY A 279 20.74 3.88 24.22
CA GLY A 279 20.42 2.44 24.20
C GLY A 279 19.15 2.07 23.44
N LYS A 280 18.44 3.02 22.82
CA LYS A 280 17.20 2.73 22.10
C LYS A 280 17.46 2.24 20.67
N TYR A 281 16.62 1.33 20.18
CA TYR A 281 16.61 0.86 18.78
C TYR A 281 15.18 0.59 18.30
N VAL A 282 14.97 0.61 16.97
CA VAL A 282 13.69 0.25 16.36
C VAL A 282 13.88 -0.26 14.92
N PHE A 283 13.06 -1.23 14.54
CA PHE A 283 12.82 -1.62 13.14
C PHE A 283 11.43 -1.11 12.73
N ASN A 284 11.37 -0.27 11.71
CA ASN A 284 10.12 0.32 11.21
C ASN A 284 9.58 -0.47 10.00
N ASP A 285 8.35 -0.15 9.58
CA ASP A 285 7.72 -0.59 8.34
C ASP A 285 7.54 -2.13 8.20
N LEU A 286 7.34 -2.82 9.33
CA LEU A 286 7.16 -4.27 9.41
C LEU A 286 5.68 -4.67 9.26
N GLU A 287 5.43 -5.83 8.64
CA GLU A 287 4.08 -6.40 8.53
C GLU A 287 3.75 -7.29 9.74
N ASN A 288 2.48 -7.67 9.89
CA ASN A 288 2.08 -8.70 10.84
C ASN A 288 2.84 -10.00 10.59
N GLY A 289 3.37 -10.61 11.66
CA GLY A 289 4.17 -11.83 11.57
C GLY A 289 5.07 -12.06 12.78
N ASP A 290 5.74 -13.21 12.80
CA ASP A 290 6.67 -13.62 13.84
C ASP A 290 8.12 -13.38 13.40
N TYR A 291 8.85 -12.60 14.18
CA TYR A 291 10.22 -12.19 13.92
C TYR A 291 11.16 -12.80 14.96
N THR A 292 12.42 -13.02 14.60
CA THR A 292 13.47 -13.37 15.57
C THR A 292 14.44 -12.20 15.71
N VAL A 293 14.62 -11.70 16.93
CA VAL A 293 15.60 -10.64 17.25
C VAL A 293 16.81 -11.27 17.93
N THR A 294 18.01 -10.88 17.50
CA THR A 294 19.29 -11.28 18.10
C THR A 294 20.17 -10.07 18.39
N PHE A 295 20.64 -9.96 19.62
CA PHE A 295 21.53 -8.92 20.10
C PHE A 295 22.98 -9.42 20.11
N THR A 296 23.94 -8.57 19.77
CA THR A 296 25.36 -8.87 19.92
C THR A 296 25.82 -8.50 21.32
N THR A 297 26.49 -9.40 22.05
CA THR A 297 27.06 -9.06 23.36
C THR A 297 28.11 -7.95 23.23
N PRO A 298 27.99 -6.81 23.95
CA PRO A 298 28.97 -5.72 23.86
C PRO A 298 30.32 -6.10 24.51
N ASP A 299 31.42 -5.55 23.99
CA ASP A 299 32.77 -5.85 24.48
C ASP A 299 32.94 -5.53 25.98
N GLY A 300 33.36 -6.53 26.76
CA GLY A 300 33.57 -6.41 28.20
C GLY A 300 32.28 -6.46 29.05
N PHE A 301 31.16 -6.88 28.45
CA PHE A 301 29.91 -7.16 29.15
C PHE A 301 29.55 -8.66 29.08
N GLU A 302 28.67 -9.09 29.98
CA GLU A 302 28.00 -10.39 29.98
C GLU A 302 26.47 -10.16 29.96
N PRO A 303 25.66 -11.03 29.33
CA PRO A 303 24.20 -10.90 29.35
C PRO A 303 23.65 -11.14 30.76
N THR A 304 22.64 -10.37 31.15
CA THR A 304 21.98 -10.52 32.46
C THR A 304 20.92 -11.62 32.49
N LEU A 305 20.22 -11.78 33.63
CA LEU A 305 19.07 -12.66 33.80
C LEU A 305 17.94 -12.32 32.82
N THR A 306 17.28 -13.33 32.27
CA THR A 306 16.27 -13.15 31.22
C THR A 306 14.85 -13.43 31.70
N ASN A 307 13.88 -12.69 31.18
CA ASN A 307 12.44 -12.84 31.41
C ASN A 307 12.07 -12.73 32.91
N VAL A 308 12.60 -11.71 33.58
CA VAL A 308 12.41 -11.44 35.00
C VAL A 308 11.53 -10.21 35.18
N GLY A 309 10.33 -10.38 35.74
CA GLY A 309 9.47 -9.24 36.12
C GLY A 309 8.38 -8.90 35.11
N ASP A 310 8.28 -7.62 34.74
CA ASP A 310 7.32 -7.10 33.76
C ASP A 310 7.95 -7.19 32.37
N ASN A 311 7.23 -7.78 31.40
CA ASN A 311 7.74 -8.03 30.05
C ASN A 311 8.05 -6.76 29.25
N ARG A 312 7.68 -5.57 29.76
CA ARG A 312 8.02 -4.26 29.19
C ARG A 312 9.31 -3.66 29.74
N LEU A 313 9.91 -4.33 30.73
CA LEU A 313 11.06 -3.88 31.52
C LEU A 313 12.01 -5.05 31.80
N ASP A 314 11.91 -6.19 31.10
CA ASP A 314 12.75 -7.37 31.33
C ASP A 314 13.72 -7.60 30.17
N SER A 315 14.80 -8.33 30.44
CA SER A 315 15.73 -8.74 29.38
C SER A 315 15.18 -9.97 28.68
N ASN A 316 14.89 -9.92 27.39
CA ASN A 316 14.53 -11.12 26.63
C ASN A 316 15.77 -11.95 26.24
N GLY A 317 16.97 -11.49 26.63
CA GLY A 317 18.25 -12.16 26.40
C GLY A 317 18.87 -11.89 25.04
N ILE A 318 19.79 -12.76 24.64
CA ILE A 318 20.59 -12.63 23.40
C ILE A 318 19.75 -12.88 22.14
N THR A 319 18.79 -13.80 22.20
CA THR A 319 17.92 -14.13 21.06
C THR A 319 16.52 -14.45 21.54
N THR A 320 15.51 -13.79 20.95
CA THR A 320 14.09 -13.98 21.28
C THR A 320 13.21 -13.93 20.03
N THR A 321 11.98 -14.45 20.14
CA THR A 321 10.93 -14.34 19.12
C THR A 321 9.92 -13.27 19.53
N ALA A 322 9.57 -12.38 18.61
CA ALA A 322 8.64 -11.28 18.83
C ALA A 322 7.61 -11.21 17.70
N SER A 323 6.32 -11.14 18.05
CA SER A 323 5.21 -11.11 17.10
C SER A 323 4.69 -9.69 16.92
N ILE A 324 4.33 -9.34 15.69
CA ILE A 324 3.55 -8.15 15.34
C ILE A 324 2.14 -8.61 14.96
N ASN A 325 1.13 -8.09 15.64
CA ASN A 325 -0.28 -8.38 15.36
C ASN A 325 -1.13 -7.12 15.56
N ASN A 326 -1.22 -6.32 14.50
CA ASN A 326 -2.02 -5.11 14.38
C ASN A 326 -1.66 -3.98 15.39
N ALA A 327 -0.46 -4.04 15.97
CA ALA A 327 0.10 -3.03 16.86
C ALA A 327 1.64 -3.13 16.88
N ASP A 328 2.30 -2.03 17.25
CA ASP A 328 3.74 -1.99 17.50
C ASP A 328 4.13 -2.87 18.70
N ASN A 329 5.29 -3.53 18.60
CA ASN A 329 5.85 -4.35 19.67
C ASN A 329 7.12 -3.69 20.24
N MET A 330 6.92 -2.87 21.27
CA MET A 330 7.97 -2.12 21.97
C MET A 330 8.30 -2.75 23.33
N THR A 331 8.49 -4.08 23.35
CA THR A 331 8.82 -4.88 24.54
C THR A 331 9.92 -5.91 24.19
N VAL A 332 10.85 -5.53 23.31
CA VAL A 332 11.93 -6.40 22.86
C VAL A 332 13.25 -5.79 23.28
N ASP A 333 13.78 -6.31 24.37
CA ASP A 333 14.73 -5.61 25.23
C ASP A 333 15.88 -6.55 25.65
N SER A 334 17.08 -6.01 25.88
CA SER A 334 18.24 -6.83 26.28
C SER A 334 19.16 -6.14 27.30
N GLY A 335 19.31 -6.75 28.46
CA GLY A 335 20.17 -6.27 29.55
C GLY A 335 21.54 -6.94 29.57
N PHE A 336 22.58 -6.17 29.89
CA PHE A 336 23.96 -6.62 29.99
C PHE A 336 24.65 -5.99 31.21
N PHE A 337 25.55 -6.71 31.88
CA PHE A 337 26.32 -6.19 33.02
C PHE A 337 27.83 -6.28 32.77
N LYS A 338 28.63 -5.52 33.54
CA LYS A 338 30.10 -5.64 33.52
C LYS A 338 30.59 -6.49 34.70
N PRO A 339 31.26 -7.64 34.47
CA PRO A 339 31.79 -8.44 35.56
C PRO A 339 32.87 -7.68 36.34
N THR A 340 32.75 -7.63 37.67
CA THR A 340 33.75 -6.98 38.53
C THR A 340 34.97 -7.87 38.71
N ILE A 341 36.10 -7.46 38.16
CA ILE A 341 37.40 -8.12 38.38
C ILE A 341 37.92 -7.75 39.78
N ASN A 342 37.73 -8.64 40.75
CA ASN A 342 38.35 -8.50 42.07
C ASN A 342 39.88 -8.67 41.92
N PRO A 343 40.70 -7.66 42.29
CA PRO A 343 42.15 -7.79 42.22
C PRO A 343 42.63 -8.86 43.21
N THR A 344 43.50 -9.75 42.74
CA THR A 344 44.13 -10.75 43.61
C THR A 344 44.97 -10.03 44.68
N PRO A 345 44.78 -10.28 45.98
CA PRO A 345 45.56 -9.63 47.02
C PRO A 345 47.02 -10.05 46.91
N VAL A 346 47.92 -9.08 46.76
CA VAL A 346 49.37 -9.30 46.83
C VAL A 346 49.75 -9.54 48.30
N PRO A 347 50.47 -10.62 48.64
CA PRO A 347 50.94 -10.86 50.01
C PRO A 347 51.81 -9.71 50.49
N ALA A 348 51.54 -9.21 51.71
CA ALA A 348 52.40 -8.26 52.38
C ALA A 348 53.78 -8.87 52.68
N LYS A 349 54.82 -8.03 52.64
CA LYS A 349 56.21 -8.40 52.85
C LYS A 349 56.82 -7.65 54.03
N TYR A 350 57.80 -8.26 54.67
CA TYR A 350 58.41 -7.80 55.92
C TYR A 350 59.92 -8.05 55.93
N ASN A 351 60.61 -7.49 56.93
CA ASN A 351 62.07 -7.56 57.08
C ASN A 351 62.49 -8.36 58.33
N LEU A 352 63.70 -8.93 58.30
CA LEU A 352 64.29 -9.69 59.42
C LEU A 352 65.78 -9.39 59.57
N GLY A 353 66.23 -9.04 60.78
CA GLY A 353 67.65 -8.88 61.11
C GLY A 353 67.91 -8.10 62.40
N ASP A 354 69.05 -7.41 62.44
CA ASP A 354 69.35 -6.12 63.10
C ASP A 354 70.89 -6.00 63.25
N TYR A 355 71.53 -6.72 64.17
CA TYR A 355 72.91 -6.43 64.61
C TYR A 355 73.80 -7.65 64.94
N VAL A 356 75.11 -7.48 64.73
CA VAL A 356 76.17 -8.42 65.16
C VAL A 356 77.32 -7.60 65.73
N TRP A 357 77.81 -7.95 66.94
CA TRP A 357 78.73 -7.07 67.69
C TRP A 357 79.84 -7.78 68.45
N ASN A 358 80.86 -6.99 68.76
CA ASN A 358 81.97 -7.36 69.63
C ASN A 358 81.58 -7.11 71.10
N ASP A 359 80.98 -8.13 71.72
CA ASP A 359 80.73 -8.21 73.14
C ASP A 359 82.09 -8.21 73.88
N SER A 360 82.43 -7.05 74.42
CA SER A 360 83.76 -6.79 74.98
C SER A 360 83.84 -7.09 76.47
N ASN A 361 82.71 -7.40 77.12
CA ASN A 361 82.62 -7.72 78.54
C ASN A 361 82.16 -9.18 78.80
N HIS A 362 81.72 -9.87 77.75
CA HIS A 362 81.22 -11.25 77.68
C HIS A 362 79.91 -11.48 78.48
N ASP A 363 79.06 -10.46 78.64
CA ASP A 363 77.80 -10.56 79.39
C ASP A 363 76.60 -11.01 78.54
N GLY A 364 76.73 -11.00 77.21
CA GLY A 364 75.70 -11.42 76.26
C GLY A 364 74.65 -10.38 75.89
N ILE A 365 74.79 -9.15 76.40
CA ILE A 365 73.90 -8.01 76.17
C ILE A 365 74.62 -6.96 75.33
N GLN A 366 74.01 -6.53 74.22
CA GLN A 366 74.46 -5.43 73.39
C GLN A 366 74.52 -4.13 74.20
N ASN A 367 75.72 -3.70 74.58
CA ASN A 367 75.94 -2.46 75.31
C ASN A 367 76.17 -1.28 74.33
N SER A 368 75.75 -0.06 74.69
CA SER A 368 75.86 1.13 73.82
C SER A 368 77.29 1.56 73.41
N ASN A 369 78.31 0.99 74.06
CA ASN A 369 79.73 1.21 73.79
C ASN A 369 80.37 0.10 72.95
N GLU A 370 79.59 -0.90 72.51
CA GLU A 370 80.11 -2.06 71.79
C GLU A 370 79.96 -1.88 70.29
N VAL A 371 81.03 -2.22 69.59
CA VAL A 371 81.16 -1.99 68.15
C VAL A 371 80.59 -3.17 67.38
N GLY A 372 79.90 -2.89 66.29
CA GLY A 372 79.48 -3.92 65.35
C GLY A 372 80.66 -4.62 64.69
N ILE A 373 80.45 -5.87 64.24
CA ILE A 373 81.45 -6.63 63.49
C ILE A 373 81.07 -6.64 62.02
N GLU A 374 81.94 -6.13 61.16
CA GLU A 374 81.77 -6.12 59.71
C GLU A 374 82.06 -7.49 59.08
N GLY A 375 81.36 -7.83 58.00
CA GLY A 375 81.67 -8.97 57.15
C GLY A 375 81.23 -10.34 57.69
N VAL A 376 80.48 -10.39 58.79
CA VAL A 376 79.93 -11.63 59.32
C VAL A 376 78.87 -12.17 58.37
N VAL A 377 79.08 -13.37 57.84
CA VAL A 377 78.10 -14.01 56.94
C VAL A 377 76.92 -14.49 57.78
N VAL A 378 75.72 -14.00 57.43
CA VAL A 378 74.45 -14.41 58.01
C VAL A 378 73.66 -15.19 56.96
N THR A 379 73.16 -16.37 57.34
CA THR A 379 72.40 -17.27 56.47
C THR A 379 70.96 -17.39 56.98
N LEU A 380 69.98 -17.02 56.16
CA LEU A 380 68.56 -17.24 56.39
C LEU A 380 68.13 -18.51 55.65
N THR A 381 67.64 -19.50 56.38
CA THR A 381 66.87 -20.62 55.82
C THR A 381 65.38 -20.30 55.93
N LYS A 382 64.69 -20.29 54.79
CA LYS A 382 63.25 -20.01 54.68
C LYS A 382 62.40 -21.25 55.04
N PRO A 383 61.09 -21.09 55.29
CA PRO A 383 60.16 -22.21 55.54
C PRO A 383 60.18 -23.31 54.46
N ASP A 384 60.49 -22.97 53.21
CA ASP A 384 60.58 -23.91 52.07
C ASP A 384 61.93 -24.65 51.98
N GLY A 385 62.86 -24.37 52.89
CA GLY A 385 64.22 -24.92 52.91
C GLY A 385 65.20 -24.21 51.98
N SER A 386 64.79 -23.16 51.24
CA SER A 386 65.72 -22.34 50.46
C SER A 386 66.56 -21.45 51.36
N ILE A 387 67.81 -21.18 50.95
CA ILE A 387 68.77 -20.38 51.70
C ILE A 387 69.08 -19.05 51.00
N VAL A 388 69.24 -17.99 51.78
CA VAL A 388 69.72 -16.68 51.36
C VAL A 388 70.83 -16.27 52.31
N THR A 389 71.90 -15.66 51.79
CA THR A 389 72.98 -15.13 52.62
C THR A 389 73.11 -13.62 52.45
N THR A 390 73.57 -12.96 53.51
CA THR A 390 74.02 -11.57 53.51
C THR A 390 75.27 -11.45 54.38
N THR A 391 75.90 -10.30 54.40
CA THR A 391 77.02 -9.98 55.30
C THR A 391 76.69 -8.74 56.10
N THR A 392 77.12 -8.69 57.36
CA THR A 392 77.00 -7.47 58.17
C THR A 392 77.84 -6.33 57.61
N ASP A 393 77.32 -5.11 57.70
CA ASP A 393 78.00 -3.90 57.24
C ASP A 393 79.07 -3.40 58.24
N ALA A 394 79.74 -2.29 57.90
CA ALA A 394 80.77 -1.65 58.74
C ALA A 394 80.27 -1.19 60.13
N SER A 395 78.96 -1.17 60.37
CA SER A 395 78.34 -0.91 61.66
C SER A 395 77.86 -2.18 62.37
N GLY A 396 78.06 -3.37 61.80
CA GLY A 396 77.55 -4.65 62.31
C GLY A 396 76.12 -4.98 61.90
N LYS A 397 75.47 -4.17 61.06
CA LYS A 397 74.05 -4.32 60.74
C LYS A 397 73.81 -5.27 59.58
N TYR A 398 72.71 -6.01 59.64
CA TYR A 398 72.24 -6.85 58.53
C TYR A 398 70.71 -6.87 58.47
N VAL A 399 70.15 -7.13 57.27
CA VAL A 399 68.71 -7.30 57.06
C VAL A 399 68.44 -8.21 55.86
N PHE A 400 67.42 -9.05 55.98
CA PHE A 400 66.75 -9.73 54.89
C PHE A 400 65.42 -9.05 54.60
N ASN A 401 65.25 -8.53 53.39
CA ASN A 401 64.03 -7.83 52.96
C ASN A 401 63.07 -8.76 52.20
N ASP A 402 61.85 -8.27 51.98
CA ASP A 402 60.83 -8.88 51.10
C ASP A 402 60.37 -10.31 51.50
N LEU A 403 60.39 -10.61 52.81
CA LEU A 403 60.00 -11.89 53.38
C LEU A 403 58.49 -11.99 53.64
N GLU A 404 57.92 -13.18 53.53
CA GLU A 404 56.51 -13.45 53.86
C GLU A 404 56.36 -13.86 55.32
N ASN A 405 55.12 -13.88 55.83
CA ASN A 405 54.82 -14.48 57.14
C ASN A 405 55.29 -15.94 57.18
N GLY A 406 56.01 -16.33 58.23
CA GLY A 406 56.56 -17.67 58.38
C GLY A 406 57.69 -17.76 59.41
N ASP A 407 58.13 -18.98 59.67
CA ASP A 407 59.22 -19.29 60.61
C ASP A 407 60.52 -19.51 59.85
N TYR A 408 61.53 -18.72 60.16
CA TYR A 408 62.84 -18.73 59.52
C TYR A 408 63.90 -19.24 60.50
N THR A 409 64.98 -19.83 59.98
CA THR A 409 66.19 -20.13 60.78
C THR A 409 67.33 -19.23 60.33
N VAL A 410 67.92 -18.49 61.27
CA VAL A 410 69.09 -17.64 61.03
C VAL A 410 70.34 -18.31 61.60
N THR A 411 71.41 -18.32 60.83
CA THR A 411 72.72 -18.85 61.22
C THR A 411 73.83 -17.86 60.92
N PHE A 412 74.62 -17.53 61.93
CA PHE A 412 75.78 -16.64 61.85
C PHE A 412 77.07 -17.46 61.71
N THR A 413 78.01 -16.98 60.91
CA THR A 413 79.38 -17.51 60.91
C THR A 413 80.18 -16.91 62.07
N THR A 414 80.95 -17.71 62.79
CA THR A 414 81.89 -17.17 63.80
C THR A 414 83.01 -16.41 63.09
N PRO A 415 83.26 -15.12 63.40
CA PRO A 415 84.35 -14.36 62.80
C PRO A 415 85.73 -14.89 63.23
N ASP A 416 86.74 -14.77 62.36
CA ASP A 416 88.10 -15.24 62.66
C ASP A 416 88.68 -14.53 63.90
N GLY A 417 89.12 -15.31 64.89
CA GLY A 417 89.66 -14.80 66.15
C GLY A 417 88.62 -14.40 67.21
N PHE A 418 87.35 -14.72 66.97
CA PHE A 418 86.26 -14.53 67.94
C PHE A 418 85.66 -15.87 68.40
N GLU A 419 84.99 -15.84 69.56
CA GLU A 419 84.11 -16.89 70.07
C GLU A 419 82.70 -16.33 70.31
N PRO A 420 81.63 -17.12 70.19
CA PRO A 420 80.27 -16.65 70.49
C PRO A 420 80.10 -16.37 71.99
N THR A 421 79.39 -15.29 72.31
CA THR A 421 79.10 -14.91 73.71
C THR A 421 77.93 -15.70 74.32
N LEU A 422 77.58 -15.38 75.58
CA LEU A 422 76.40 -15.90 76.28
C LEU A 422 75.12 -15.55 75.51
N THR A 423 74.20 -16.52 75.40
CA THR A 423 72.98 -16.36 74.61
C THR A 423 71.73 -16.17 75.46
N ASN A 424 70.77 -15.41 74.93
CA ASN A 424 69.45 -15.15 75.52
C ASN A 424 69.54 -14.55 76.94
N VAL A 425 70.42 -13.56 77.11
CA VAL A 425 70.65 -12.85 78.37
C VAL A 425 70.09 -11.43 78.26
N GLY A 426 69.10 -11.08 79.08
CA GLY A 426 68.59 -9.71 79.17
C GLY A 426 67.28 -9.46 78.42
N ASP A 427 67.26 -8.40 77.61
CA ASP A 427 66.12 -8.02 76.74
C ASP A 427 66.36 -8.61 75.35
N ASN A 428 65.39 -9.35 74.82
CA ASN A 428 65.43 -9.98 73.49
C ASN A 428 65.78 -9.03 72.32
N ARG A 429 65.67 -7.71 72.51
CA ARG A 429 66.06 -6.70 71.50
C ARG A 429 67.54 -6.29 71.55
N LEU A 430 68.27 -6.80 72.53
CA LEU A 430 69.64 -6.44 72.87
C LEU A 430 70.43 -7.69 73.32
N ASP A 431 69.93 -8.91 73.11
CA ASP A 431 70.58 -10.14 73.55
C ASP A 431 71.17 -10.92 72.38
N SER A 432 72.19 -11.76 72.66
CA SER A 432 72.72 -12.63 71.62
C SER A 432 71.80 -13.84 71.47
N ASN A 433 71.21 -14.06 70.30
CA ASN A 433 70.48 -15.30 70.04
C ASN A 433 71.43 -16.47 69.68
N GLY A 434 72.74 -16.18 69.60
CA GLY A 434 73.81 -17.15 69.34
C GLY A 434 74.06 -17.44 67.86
N ILE A 435 74.76 -18.54 67.60
CA ILE A 435 75.18 -18.96 66.25
C ILE A 435 74.00 -19.39 65.37
N THR A 436 72.95 -19.98 65.95
CA THR A 436 71.77 -20.44 65.20
C THR A 436 70.51 -20.26 66.02
N THR A 437 69.51 -19.57 65.46
CA THR A 437 68.22 -19.30 66.10
C THR A 437 67.06 -19.41 65.12
N THR A 438 65.84 -19.51 65.64
CA THR A 438 64.60 -19.45 64.86
C THR A 438 63.88 -18.13 65.11
N ALA A 439 63.42 -17.48 64.04
CA ALA A 439 62.74 -16.20 64.11
C ALA A 439 61.48 -16.21 63.22
N SER A 440 60.35 -15.76 63.79
CA SER A 440 59.06 -15.73 63.09
C SER A 440 58.74 -14.33 62.59
N ILE A 441 58.23 -14.23 61.36
CA ILE A 441 57.56 -13.04 60.83
C ILE A 441 56.05 -13.27 60.91
N ASN A 442 55.34 -12.37 61.58
CA ASN A 442 53.87 -12.39 61.67
C ASN A 442 53.31 -10.97 61.63
N ASN A 443 53.05 -10.47 60.42
CA ASN A 443 52.45 -9.18 60.13
C ASN A 443 53.24 -7.95 60.65
N ALA A 444 54.53 -8.12 60.91
CA ALA A 444 55.47 -7.07 61.31
C ALA A 444 56.91 -7.52 61.02
N ASP A 445 57.81 -6.55 60.88
CA ASP A 445 59.26 -6.78 60.82
C ASP A 445 59.79 -7.38 62.12
N ASN A 446 60.75 -8.30 62.03
CA ASN A 446 61.42 -8.91 63.17
C ASN A 446 62.88 -8.42 63.25
N MET A 447 63.06 -7.34 64.01
CA MET A 447 64.36 -6.70 64.24
C MET A 447 64.86 -6.98 65.67
N THR A 448 64.94 -8.26 66.01
CA THR A 448 65.42 -8.79 67.30
C THR A 448 66.22 -10.08 67.09
N VAL A 449 66.94 -10.16 65.97
CA VAL A 449 67.71 -11.35 65.57
C VAL A 449 69.17 -10.97 65.49
N ASP A 450 69.87 -11.20 66.58
CA ASP A 450 71.16 -10.57 66.88
C ASP A 450 72.19 -11.60 67.35
N SER A 451 73.49 -11.33 67.15
CA SER A 451 74.56 -12.25 67.56
C SER A 451 75.78 -11.53 68.11
N GLY A 452 76.09 -11.79 69.37
CA GLY A 452 77.27 -11.26 70.07
C GLY A 452 78.45 -12.23 70.00
N PHE A 453 79.64 -11.68 69.81
CA PHE A 453 80.92 -12.41 69.74
C PHE A 453 81.98 -11.67 70.54
N TYR A 454 82.92 -12.38 71.14
CA TYR A 454 84.02 -11.78 71.91
C TYR A 454 85.38 -12.30 71.42
N GLN A 455 86.46 -11.57 71.71
CA GLN A 455 87.83 -12.05 71.44
C GLN A 455 88.45 -12.66 72.70
N PRO A 456 88.77 -13.96 72.74
CA PRO A 456 89.43 -14.56 73.90
C PRO A 456 90.84 -13.94 74.08
N THR A 457 91.08 -13.32 75.24
CA THR A 457 92.42 -12.83 75.58
C THR A 457 93.40 -14.01 75.68
N PRO A 458 94.55 -13.97 74.97
CA PRO A 458 95.56 -15.03 75.10
C PRO A 458 96.13 -15.06 76.52
N GLU A 459 96.12 -16.23 77.15
CA GLU A 459 96.72 -16.41 78.47
C GLU A 459 98.21 -16.02 78.45
N PRO A 460 98.70 -15.24 79.44
CA PRO A 460 100.12 -14.94 79.55
C PRO A 460 100.90 -16.22 79.90
N ASN A 461 101.70 -16.71 78.94
CA ASN A 461 102.58 -17.86 79.09
C ASN A 461 103.39 -17.79 80.41
N PRO A 462 103.31 -18.79 81.32
CA PRO A 462 103.95 -18.71 82.63
C PRO A 462 105.49 -18.78 82.52
N ASN A 463 106.13 -17.64 82.74
CA ASN A 463 107.59 -17.48 82.79
C ASN A 463 108.19 -18.21 84.03
N PRO A 464 109.42 -18.77 83.97
CA PRO A 464 109.89 -19.73 84.97
C PRO A 464 110.37 -19.11 86.29
N THR A 465 110.42 -19.97 87.32
CA THR A 465 110.81 -19.68 88.71
C THR A 465 112.29 -19.23 88.85
N PRO A 466 112.65 -18.42 89.86
CA PRO A 466 113.95 -17.74 89.92
C PRO A 466 115.04 -18.47 90.72
N GLU A 467 116.31 -18.27 90.33
CA GLU A 467 117.49 -18.52 91.16
C GLU A 467 118.16 -17.19 91.62
N PRO A 468 118.90 -17.18 92.75
CA PRO A 468 119.26 -15.94 93.45
C PRO A 468 120.53 -15.24 92.95
N THR A 469 120.53 -13.91 93.04
CA THR A 469 121.63 -13.00 92.67
C THR A 469 122.88 -13.07 93.55
N PRO A 470 124.09 -12.96 92.97
CA PRO A 470 125.31 -12.52 93.66
C PRO A 470 125.40 -10.99 93.83
N GLU A 471 126.17 -10.56 94.83
CA GLU A 471 126.34 -9.17 95.29
C GLU A 471 127.60 -8.46 94.68
N PRO A 472 127.94 -7.17 94.95
CA PRO A 472 127.84 -6.16 93.87
C PRO A 472 129.07 -5.23 93.65
N LYS A 473 128.90 -4.26 92.72
CA LYS A 473 129.59 -2.94 92.59
C LYS A 473 131.06 -2.90 92.10
N PRO A 474 131.62 -1.72 91.71
CA PRO A 474 130.99 -0.44 91.28
C PRO A 474 131.57 0.23 90.00
N ASN A 475 130.82 1.22 89.47
CA ASN A 475 131.19 2.51 88.81
C ASN A 475 132.67 2.88 88.52
N PRO A 476 133.02 3.71 87.49
CA PRO A 476 132.23 4.91 87.08
C PRO A 476 132.19 5.35 85.57
N THR A 477 131.42 6.43 85.37
CA THR A 477 131.27 7.45 84.28
C THR A 477 132.57 8.06 83.68
N PRO A 478 132.55 9.01 82.68
CA PRO A 478 131.46 9.59 81.84
C PRO A 478 131.75 9.87 80.31
N GLU A 479 130.69 10.16 79.51
CA GLU A 479 130.60 11.09 78.32
C GLU A 479 131.52 10.89 77.05
N PRO A 480 131.28 11.57 75.88
CA PRO A 480 130.08 12.26 75.32
C PRO A 480 129.73 11.94 73.82
N ASN A 481 128.65 12.59 73.32
CA ASN A 481 128.17 12.89 71.92
C ASN A 481 129.14 12.73 70.71
N PRO A 482 128.70 12.42 69.43
CA PRO A 482 127.77 13.28 68.64
C PRO A 482 126.83 12.61 67.57
N ASN A 483 125.97 13.45 66.96
CA ASN A 483 125.00 13.22 65.84
C ASN A 483 125.68 13.07 64.44
N PRO A 484 125.10 12.36 63.42
CA PRO A 484 124.31 13.07 62.38
C PRO A 484 123.17 12.28 61.63
N THR A 485 122.36 13.03 60.88
CA THR A 485 121.32 12.74 59.84
C THR A 485 121.88 12.17 58.50
N PRO A 486 121.14 12.00 57.35
CA PRO A 486 119.67 11.88 57.01
C PRO A 486 119.34 10.76 55.96
N GLU A 487 118.09 10.66 55.41
CA GLU A 487 117.78 10.48 53.95
C GLU A 487 116.26 10.63 53.57
N PRO A 488 115.83 10.90 52.30
CA PRO A 488 114.47 11.41 51.98
C PRO A 488 113.67 10.85 50.73
N LYS A 489 112.32 11.05 50.76
CA LYS A 489 111.35 11.19 49.61
C LYS A 489 111.09 9.96 48.69
N PRO A 490 110.07 9.94 47.77
CA PRO A 490 109.21 11.03 47.25
C PRO A 490 107.67 10.80 47.26
N ASN A 491 106.93 11.80 46.76
CA ASN A 491 105.48 11.82 46.44
C ASN A 491 105.30 11.98 44.91
N PRO A 492 104.22 11.47 44.28
CA PRO A 492 103.49 12.28 43.31
C PRO A 492 101.95 12.13 43.33
N THR A 493 101.28 12.93 42.48
CA THR A 493 99.87 13.34 42.56
C THR A 493 98.95 12.64 41.50
N PRO A 494 97.75 13.13 41.05
CA PRO A 494 96.55 12.28 40.87
C PRO A 494 96.11 12.03 39.41
N GLU A 495 95.03 11.25 39.18
CA GLU A 495 94.26 11.25 37.91
C GLU A 495 92.72 11.08 38.09
N PRO A 496 91.87 11.42 37.08
CA PRO A 496 90.42 11.68 37.27
C PRO A 496 89.42 11.03 36.26
N ASN A 497 88.10 11.20 36.53
CA ASN A 497 86.97 11.16 35.54
C ASN A 497 86.55 9.75 35.02
N PRO A 498 85.42 9.54 34.26
CA PRO A 498 84.37 10.49 33.80
C PRO A 498 82.87 10.01 33.76
N ASN A 499 81.94 10.98 33.59
CA ASN A 499 80.68 10.92 32.78
C ASN A 499 79.46 10.03 33.24
N PRO A 500 78.24 10.14 32.63
CA PRO A 500 77.47 11.37 32.29
C PRO A 500 75.91 11.29 32.48
N THR A 501 75.24 12.44 32.25
CA THR A 501 73.86 12.65 31.71
C THR A 501 72.58 12.15 32.43
N PRO A 502 71.61 13.06 32.69
CA PRO A 502 70.19 12.76 32.86
C PRO A 502 69.33 13.11 31.61
N GLU A 503 68.21 12.40 31.41
CA GLU A 503 67.21 12.71 30.36
C GLU A 503 65.98 13.51 30.89
N PRO A 504 65.21 14.19 30.01
CA PRO A 504 64.30 15.26 30.41
C PRO A 504 62.81 14.89 30.40
N ASN A 505 62.00 15.64 31.15
CA ASN A 505 60.54 15.61 31.10
C ASN A 505 59.98 16.96 30.59
N PRO A 506 59.20 17.01 29.49
CA PRO A 506 58.67 18.25 28.94
C PRO A 506 57.29 18.68 29.50
N ASN A 507 57.21 19.99 29.72
CA ASN A 507 56.13 20.89 30.12
C ASN A 507 54.70 20.64 29.53
N PRO A 508 53.61 21.10 30.18
CA PRO A 508 52.22 20.87 29.73
C PRO A 508 51.68 21.90 28.74
N THR A 509 50.56 21.56 28.09
CA THR A 509 49.81 22.39 27.11
C THR A 509 48.61 23.09 27.79
N PRO A 510 48.26 24.35 27.44
CA PRO A 510 47.22 25.11 28.14
C PRO A 510 45.80 25.03 27.52
N GLU A 511 44.79 25.25 28.37
CA GLU A 511 43.38 25.43 28.00
C GLU A 511 43.10 26.76 27.26
N PRO A 512 42.03 26.81 26.44
CA PRO A 512 41.32 28.05 26.11
C PRO A 512 39.83 28.04 26.55
N LYS A 513 39.33 29.21 26.95
CA LYS A 513 37.94 29.52 27.35
C LYS A 513 37.53 30.88 26.72
N PRO A 514 36.26 31.30 26.70
CA PRO A 514 35.13 30.82 25.88
C PRO A 514 34.50 31.92 24.97
N ASN A 515 33.30 31.64 24.42
CA ASN A 515 32.26 32.57 23.90
C ASN A 515 32.40 33.08 22.43
N PRO A 516 31.32 33.57 21.77
CA PRO A 516 29.92 33.71 22.25
C PRO A 516 28.79 33.14 21.34
N THR A 517 27.56 33.22 21.85
CA THR A 517 26.25 32.99 21.20
C THR A 517 25.92 33.91 20.02
N PRO A 518 24.99 33.49 19.15
CA PRO A 518 24.01 34.38 18.52
C PRO A 518 22.55 34.08 18.92
N GLU A 519 21.70 35.11 18.86
CA GLU A 519 20.26 35.12 19.19
C GLU A 519 19.31 34.73 18.02
N PRO A 520 17.98 34.54 18.25
CA PRO A 520 17.11 33.75 17.37
C PRO A 520 16.09 34.55 16.52
N ASN A 521 15.64 33.97 15.39
CA ASN A 521 14.29 34.09 14.78
C ASN A 521 14.21 33.33 13.42
N PRO A 522 13.02 33.11 12.79
CA PRO A 522 11.65 33.27 13.28
C PRO A 522 10.67 32.11 13.01
N ASN A 523 9.63 32.04 13.85
CA ASN A 523 8.22 31.68 13.58
C ASN A 523 7.86 30.56 12.55
N PRO A 524 7.28 29.42 12.98
CA PRO A 524 6.56 28.51 12.09
C PRO A 524 5.16 29.04 11.73
N THR A 525 4.75 28.80 10.49
CA THR A 525 3.42 29.10 9.94
C THR A 525 2.32 28.24 10.60
N PRO A 526 1.07 28.72 10.77
CA PRO A 526 -0.03 27.87 11.22
C PRO A 526 -0.45 26.89 10.12
N GLU A 527 -0.56 25.60 10.46
CA GLU A 527 -1.20 24.60 9.59
C GLU A 527 -2.73 24.75 9.57
N PRO A 528 -3.41 24.37 8.47
CA PRO A 528 -4.86 24.52 8.36
C PRO A 528 -5.61 23.42 9.13
N ASN A 529 -6.53 23.85 9.98
CA ASN A 529 -7.46 23.00 10.74
C ASN A 529 -8.38 22.16 9.81
N PRO A 530 -8.35 20.82 9.88
CA PRO A 530 -9.34 19.98 9.21
C PRO A 530 -10.64 19.92 10.05
N ASN A 531 -11.71 20.54 9.54
CA ASN A 531 -13.03 20.43 10.15
C ASN A 531 -13.58 18.98 9.97
N PRO A 532 -14.17 18.33 11.00
CA PRO A 532 -14.69 16.98 10.85
C PRO A 532 -15.91 16.93 9.92
N ALA A 533 -15.95 15.92 9.04
CA ALA A 533 -17.18 15.53 8.35
C ALA A 533 -18.09 14.70 9.27
N PRO A 534 -19.42 14.68 9.08
CA PRO A 534 -20.34 13.94 9.96
C PRO A 534 -20.30 12.43 9.72
N GLU A 535 -20.42 11.66 10.80
CA GLU A 535 -20.53 10.19 10.76
C GLU A 535 -21.87 9.72 10.13
N PRO A 536 -21.86 8.68 9.27
CA PRO A 536 -23.07 7.96 8.90
C PRO A 536 -23.43 6.89 9.94
N ASN A 537 -24.61 7.03 10.55
CA ASN A 537 -25.16 6.09 11.54
C ASN A 537 -25.55 4.73 10.90
N PRO A 538 -25.04 3.58 11.38
CA PRO A 538 -25.40 2.27 10.83
C PRO A 538 -26.72 1.72 11.40
N ASN A 539 -27.67 1.39 10.52
CA ASN A 539 -28.88 0.63 10.88
C ASN A 539 -28.67 -0.86 10.56
N PRO A 540 -29.04 -1.83 11.42
CA PRO A 540 -28.51 -3.19 11.34
C PRO A 540 -29.31 -4.14 10.44
N THR A 541 -28.59 -5.01 9.72
CA THR A 541 -29.15 -6.17 9.02
C THR A 541 -29.39 -7.34 9.99
N PRO A 542 -30.52 -8.07 9.95
CA PRO A 542 -30.73 -9.24 10.80
C PRO A 542 -29.87 -10.45 10.39
N GLY A 543 -29.21 -11.07 11.36
CA GLY A 543 -28.33 -12.22 11.13
C GLY A 543 -29.06 -13.54 10.87
N SER A 544 -28.46 -14.39 10.04
CA SER A 544 -28.85 -15.79 9.84
C SER A 544 -28.21 -16.68 10.91
N THR A 545 -29.01 -17.46 11.64
CA THR A 545 -28.51 -18.63 12.40
C THR A 545 -29.47 -19.80 12.26
N SER A 546 -28.91 -21.00 12.05
CA SER A 546 -29.65 -22.25 11.85
C SER A 546 -29.07 -23.32 12.76
N VAL A 547 -29.87 -23.93 13.65
CA VAL A 547 -29.63 -25.31 14.12
C VAL A 547 -30.87 -26.03 14.71
N HIS A 548 -30.98 -27.32 14.33
CA HIS A 548 -31.51 -28.47 15.08
C HIS A 548 -33.02 -28.76 15.36
N THR A 549 -33.62 -29.51 14.41
CA THR A 549 -34.19 -30.88 14.53
C THR A 549 -35.42 -31.28 15.40
N THR A 550 -36.43 -31.81 14.68
CA THR A 550 -37.27 -33.04 14.91
C THR A 550 -38.43 -33.11 15.92
N SER A 551 -39.67 -33.31 15.41
CA SER A 551 -40.57 -34.44 15.79
C SER A 551 -41.80 -34.67 14.86
N LYS A 552 -41.90 -35.91 14.32
CA LYS A 552 -43.00 -36.74 13.76
C LYS A 552 -44.47 -36.25 13.47
N GLN A 553 -44.90 -36.41 12.20
CA GLN A 553 -45.98 -37.32 11.66
C GLN A 553 -47.49 -37.11 12.03
N PRO A 554 -48.53 -37.43 11.17
CA PRO A 554 -48.74 -37.33 9.69
C PRO A 554 -50.15 -36.77 9.22
N THR A 555 -50.32 -36.55 7.89
CA THR A 555 -51.52 -36.68 6.96
C THR A 555 -52.99 -36.63 7.46
N PRO A 556 -54.00 -36.12 6.69
CA PRO A 556 -54.18 -36.37 5.24
C PRO A 556 -54.85 -35.27 4.34
N MET A 557 -55.06 -35.64 3.05
CA MET A 557 -55.90 -35.04 1.97
C MET A 557 -57.32 -34.59 2.41
N PRO A 558 -58.08 -33.72 1.68
CA PRO A 558 -58.39 -33.80 0.22
C PRO A 558 -58.33 -32.40 -0.50
N THR A 559 -58.86 -32.07 -1.71
CA THR A 559 -59.79 -32.70 -2.70
C THR A 559 -59.55 -32.12 -4.12
N HIS A 560 -60.15 -32.71 -5.18
CA HIS A 560 -60.32 -32.08 -6.51
C HIS A 560 -61.53 -31.12 -6.56
N ALA A 561 -61.49 -30.11 -7.45
CA ALA A 561 -62.67 -29.53 -8.09
C ALA A 561 -62.33 -28.97 -9.49
N SER A 562 -62.87 -29.60 -10.54
CA SER A 562 -62.84 -29.07 -11.91
C SER A 562 -64.15 -28.34 -12.21
N THR A 563 -64.10 -27.28 -13.02
CA THR A 563 -65.30 -26.69 -13.65
C THR A 563 -65.01 -26.31 -15.10
N ILE A 564 -65.83 -26.87 -16.01
CA ILE A 564 -65.86 -26.54 -17.44
C ILE A 564 -67.30 -26.13 -17.79
N SER A 565 -67.49 -24.90 -18.29
CA SER A 565 -68.68 -24.42 -19.00
C SER A 565 -68.46 -22.94 -19.37
N SER A 566 -68.93 -22.37 -20.49
CA SER A 566 -69.51 -22.93 -21.72
C SER A 566 -69.40 -21.88 -22.85
N SER A 567 -69.67 -22.31 -24.08
CA SER A 567 -69.64 -21.51 -25.30
C SER A 567 -70.78 -20.47 -25.43
N GLN A 568 -70.51 -19.36 -26.11
CA GLN A 568 -71.50 -18.64 -26.92
C GLN A 568 -70.86 -18.06 -28.19
N GLU A 569 -71.44 -18.38 -29.35
CA GLU A 569 -71.19 -17.67 -30.61
C GLU A 569 -71.89 -16.29 -30.61
N LYS A 570 -71.32 -15.31 -31.32
CA LYS A 570 -72.12 -14.17 -31.80
C LYS A 570 -71.54 -13.48 -33.03
N SER A 571 -72.25 -13.67 -34.16
CA SER A 571 -72.59 -12.67 -35.18
C SER A 571 -71.62 -11.51 -35.41
N GLY A 572 -70.95 -11.50 -36.57
CA GLY A 572 -70.11 -10.38 -36.99
C GLY A 572 -70.88 -9.07 -37.19
N LYS A 573 -70.14 -7.97 -37.06
CA LYS A 573 -70.44 -6.64 -37.59
C LYS A 573 -69.17 -6.11 -38.27
N SER A 574 -69.30 -5.70 -39.52
CA SER A 574 -68.25 -4.94 -40.20
C SER A 574 -68.18 -3.53 -39.59
N ASN A 575 -67.11 -3.23 -38.86
CA ASN A 575 -66.83 -1.86 -38.45
C ASN A 575 -66.36 -1.06 -39.67
N ALA A 576 -66.85 0.17 -39.80
CA ALA A 576 -66.35 1.11 -40.81
C ALA A 576 -64.92 1.55 -40.47
N LEU A 577 -64.15 1.90 -41.50
CA LEU A 577 -62.81 2.47 -41.37
C LEU A 577 -62.87 3.86 -40.69
N PRO A 578 -61.86 4.22 -39.87
CA PRO A 578 -61.82 5.52 -39.22
C PRO A 578 -61.50 6.67 -40.18
N ASP A 579 -62.11 7.82 -39.91
CA ASP A 579 -61.89 9.09 -40.59
C ASP A 579 -60.47 9.62 -40.30
N THR A 580 -59.69 9.93 -41.35
CA THR A 580 -58.31 10.42 -41.25
C THR A 580 -58.15 11.74 -42.01
N GLY A 581 -58.29 12.85 -41.28
CA GLY A 581 -58.32 14.18 -41.87
C GLY A 581 -58.37 15.33 -40.87
N LYS A 582 -57.47 15.35 -39.89
CA LYS A 582 -57.21 16.56 -39.07
C LYS A 582 -55.81 17.08 -39.35
N GLU A 583 -55.72 18.23 -40.00
CA GLU A 583 -54.45 18.92 -40.18
C GLU A 583 -53.92 19.45 -38.84
N THR A 584 -52.63 19.21 -38.60
CA THR A 584 -51.84 19.93 -37.60
C THR A 584 -50.76 20.70 -38.33
N THR A 585 -50.76 22.02 -38.15
CA THR A 585 -49.85 22.94 -38.81
C THR A 585 -48.48 22.94 -38.14
N HIS A 586 -47.43 22.55 -38.87
CA HIS A 586 -46.05 22.87 -38.50
C HIS A 586 -45.32 23.58 -39.65
N THR A 587 -44.79 24.76 -39.34
CA THR A 587 -44.05 25.67 -40.21
C THR A 587 -42.58 25.25 -40.31
N GLY A 588 -41.99 25.23 -41.52
CA GLY A 588 -40.61 24.71 -41.66
C GLY A 588 -39.88 24.87 -43.00
N ILE A 589 -40.08 25.98 -43.72
CA ILE A 589 -39.15 26.60 -44.70
C ILE A 589 -38.13 25.69 -45.45
N ILE A 590 -38.32 25.52 -46.75
CA ILE A 590 -37.35 25.81 -47.83
C ILE A 590 -38.17 26.02 -49.11
N GLY A 591 -37.82 27.03 -49.92
CA GLY A 591 -38.57 27.32 -51.15
C GLY A 591 -37.66 27.73 -52.31
N THR A 592 -38.10 27.38 -53.53
CA THR A 592 -37.80 28.01 -54.82
C THR A 592 -38.80 27.41 -55.82
N LEU A 593 -39.87 28.12 -56.19
CA LEU A 593 -39.91 29.06 -57.31
C LEU A 593 -39.75 28.39 -58.69
N PHE A 594 -40.86 28.19 -59.38
CA PHE A 594 -41.02 28.65 -60.77
C PHE A 594 -42.50 28.92 -61.07
N ALA A 595 -42.77 30.07 -61.66
CA ALA A 595 -44.13 30.54 -61.98
C ALA A 595 -44.38 30.55 -63.50
N ALA A 596 -45.63 30.25 -63.83
CA ALA A 596 -46.41 30.61 -65.03
C ALA A 596 -45.70 31.26 -66.24
N LEU A 597 -46.00 30.72 -67.42
CA LEU A 597 -46.07 31.49 -68.65
C LEU A 597 -47.13 30.90 -69.60
N GLY A 598 -48.34 31.46 -69.54
CA GLY A 598 -49.34 31.28 -70.59
C GLY A 598 -49.19 32.39 -71.63
N THR A 599 -49.26 32.08 -72.93
CA THR A 599 -49.40 33.10 -73.98
C THR A 599 -50.45 32.74 -75.02
N LEU A 600 -51.48 33.58 -75.01
CA LEU A 600 -52.51 33.82 -76.01
C LEU A 600 -51.94 33.92 -77.45
N PHE A 601 -52.63 33.33 -78.44
CA PHE A 601 -52.40 33.59 -79.87
C PHE A 601 -53.56 34.36 -80.50
N ILE A 602 -53.26 35.50 -81.14
CA ILE A 602 -54.16 36.17 -82.09
C ILE A 602 -53.39 36.49 -83.38
N PHE A 603 -54.01 36.26 -84.53
CA PHE A 603 -53.38 36.34 -85.85
C PHE A 603 -53.00 37.78 -86.27
N GLY A 604 -51.76 37.94 -86.77
CA GLY A 604 -51.28 39.14 -87.46
C GLY A 604 -50.63 38.81 -88.81
N ARG A 605 -51.14 39.40 -89.90
CA ARG A 605 -50.81 39.02 -91.29
C ARG A 605 -49.49 39.64 -91.82
N ARG A 606 -48.86 38.90 -92.75
CA ARG A 606 -48.16 39.32 -94.00
C ARG A 606 -46.64 39.66 -94.03
N LYS A 607 -45.97 38.85 -94.87
CA LYS A 607 -45.00 39.17 -95.96
C LYS A 607 -43.53 39.55 -95.63
N ARG A 608 -42.66 38.57 -95.95
CA ARG A 608 -41.49 38.64 -96.86
C ARG A 608 -40.64 39.94 -96.90
N SER A 609 -39.42 39.87 -96.37
CA SER A 609 -38.15 39.96 -97.13
C SER A 609 -37.04 39.46 -96.20
N ASN A 610 -36.36 38.33 -96.42
CA ASN A 610 -35.36 38.02 -97.47
C ASN A 610 -34.10 38.92 -97.39
N ILE A 611 -32.93 38.25 -97.30
CA ILE A 611 -31.55 38.78 -97.45
C ILE A 611 -31.04 39.54 -96.20
N LYS A 612 -29.88 39.20 -95.60
CA LYS A 612 -28.70 38.48 -96.12
C LYS A 612 -28.08 37.55 -95.07
#